data_AF-A0A917J8W7-F1
#
_entry.id   AF-A0A917J8W7-F1
#
_cell.length_a   1.000
_cell.length_b   1.000
_cell.length_c   1.000
_cell.angle_alpha   90.00
_cell.angle_beta   90.00
_cell.angle_gamma   90.00
#
_symmetry.space_group_name_H-M   'P 1'
#
loop_
_entity.id
_entity.type
_entity.pdbx_description
1 polymer ?
#
loop_
_entity_poly.entity_id
_entity_poly.type
_entity_poly.pdbx_seq_one_letter_code
_entity_poly.pdbx_strand_id
1 'polypeptide(L)' 'MDSHQLRLFELKLAEIYNQTEWIQYEIDLSGFIALFPIEFKNDIPQRPDMPEDFDLDRTTRLAIMVAYREAFS' A
#
# COMPACT_ATOMS: atom_id res chain seq x y z
N MET A 1 0.96 17.77 6.30
CA MET A 1 0.81 16.37 6.78
C MET A 1 -0.66 15.99 6.72
N ASP A 2 -1.14 15.54 5.57
CA ASP A 2 -2.53 15.19 5.36
C ASP A 2 -2.82 13.76 5.84
N SER A 3 -3.11 13.64 7.14
CA SER A 3 -3.55 12.39 7.79
C SER A 3 -4.73 11.72 7.07
N HIS A 4 -5.47 12.47 6.26
CA HIS A 4 -6.55 11.97 5.42
C HIS A 4 -6.05 11.13 4.23
N GLN A 5 -5.00 11.58 3.53
CA GLN A 5 -4.45 10.88 2.37
C GLN A 5 -3.82 9.54 2.79
N LEU A 6 -3.09 9.55 3.91
CA LEU A 6 -2.55 8.33 4.52
C LEU A 6 -3.65 7.32 4.83
N ARG A 7 -4.72 7.78 5.49
CA ARG A 7 -5.84 6.90 5.85
C ARG A 7 -6.58 6.37 4.62
N LEU A 8 -6.70 7.17 3.57
CA LEU A 8 -7.27 6.73 2.29
C LEU A 8 -6.39 5.65 1.64
N PHE A 9 -5.07 5.81 1.69
CA PHE A 9 -4.13 4.81 1.19
C PHE A 9 -4.20 3.50 1.99
N GLU A 10 -4.22 3.57 3.32
CA GLU A 10 -4.40 2.39 4.19
C GLU A 10 -5.70 1.65 3.92
N LEU A 11 -6.81 2.38 3.71
CA LEU A 11 -8.10 1.80 3.34
C LEU A 11 -8.01 1.06 2.00
N LYS A 12 -7.37 1.66 1.00
CA LYS A 12 -7.18 1.04 -0.31
C LYS A 12 -6.28 -0.20 -0.24
N LEU A 13 -5.22 -0.17 0.57
CA LEU A 13 -4.39 -1.35 0.84
C LEU A 13 -5.22 -2.47 1.50
N ALA A 14 -6.11 -2.12 2.43
CA ALA A 14 -7.02 -3.08 3.04
C ALA A 14 -8.01 -3.68 2.03
N GLU A 15 -8.54 -2.89 1.08
CA GLU A 15 -9.37 -3.41 0.00
C GLU A 15 -8.60 -4.42 -0.87
N ILE A 16 -7.36 -4.09 -1.24
CA ILE A 16 -6.48 -4.98 -2.04
C ILE A 16 -6.19 -6.27 -1.28
N TYR A 17 -5.87 -6.17 0.02
CA TYR A 17 -5.64 -7.32 0.89
C TYR A 17 -6.86 -8.24 0.95
N ASN A 18 -8.07 -7.67 1.14
CA ASN A 18 -9.31 -8.44 1.17
C ASN A 18 -9.64 -9.12 -0.16
N GLN A 19 -9.20 -8.56 -1.29
CA GLN A 19 -9.37 -9.13 -2.62
C GLN A 19 -8.31 -10.19 -2.98
N THR A 20 -7.24 -10.30 -2.19
CA THR A 20 -6.10 -11.17 -2.49
C THR A 20 -5.98 -12.25 -1.44
N GLU A 21 -6.75 -13.34 -1.59
CA GLU A 21 -6.82 -14.42 -0.59
C GLU A 21 -5.45 -15.00 -0.22
N TRP A 22 -4.53 -15.13 -1.18
CA TRP A 22 -3.21 -15.71 -0.91
C TRP A 22 -2.37 -14.89 0.08
N ILE A 23 -2.46 -13.55 0.02
CA ILE A 23 -1.72 -12.66 0.93
C ILE A 23 -2.17 -12.88 2.37
N GLN A 24 -3.46 -13.15 2.57
CA GLN A 24 -4.06 -13.37 3.89
C GLN A 24 -3.55 -14.64 4.58
N TYR A 25 -3.01 -15.59 3.82
CA TYR A 25 -2.37 -16.79 4.36
C TYR A 25 -0.91 -16.57 4.75
N GLU A 26 -0.25 -15.53 4.22
CA GLU A 26 1.17 -15.25 4.47
C GLU A 26 1.39 -14.18 5.53
N ILE A 27 0.58 -13.12 5.52
CA ILE A 27 0.73 -11.97 6.40
C ILE A 27 -0.64 -11.44 6.80
N ASP A 28 -0.75 -10.93 8.01
CA ASP A 28 -1.97 -10.24 8.43
C ASP A 28 -2.09 -8.86 7.77
N LEU A 29 -3.28 -8.26 7.83
CA LEU A 29 -3.54 -6.96 7.22
C LEU A 29 -2.59 -5.86 7.74
N SER A 30 -2.27 -5.86 9.04
CA SER A 30 -1.40 -4.82 9.61
C SER A 30 0.04 -5.01 9.15
N GLY A 31 0.51 -6.26 9.09
CA GLY A 31 1.78 -6.60 8.47
C GLY A 31 1.84 -6.20 6.99
N PHE A 32 0.77 -6.45 6.23
CA PHE A 32 0.69 -6.05 4.81
C PHE A 32 0.77 -4.53 4.63
N ILE A 33 0.03 -3.75 5.42
CA ILE A 33 0.10 -2.29 5.37
C ILE A 33 1.52 -1.80 5.73
N ALA A 34 2.18 -2.44 6.69
CA ALA A 34 3.54 -2.11 7.08
C ALA A 34 4.60 -2.36 5.99
N LEU A 35 4.30 -3.18 4.96
CA LEU A 35 5.18 -3.36 3.80
C LEU A 35 5.25 -2.12 2.89
N PHE A 36 4.32 -1.18 3.02
CA PHE A 36 4.24 0.02 2.16
C PHE A 36 4.27 1.30 2.98
N PRO A 37 5.39 1.59 3.68
CA PRO A 37 5.52 2.84 4.40
C PRO A 37 5.54 4.03 3.43
N ILE A 38 4.73 5.05 3.70
CA ILE A 38 4.76 6.30 2.94
C ILE A 38 5.72 7.27 3.62
N GLU A 39 6.81 7.59 2.93
CA GLU A 39 7.73 8.63 3.36
C GLU A 39 7.33 9.98 2.77
N PHE A 40 7.45 11.06 3.53
CA PHE A 40 7.21 12.42 3.03
C PHE A 40 8.53 13.17 2.96
N LYS A 41 8.89 13.62 1.75
CA LYS A 41 10.08 14.44 1.55
C LYS A 41 9.66 15.81 1.03
N ASN A 42 9.93 16.85 1.82
CA ASN A 42 9.50 18.22 1.53
C ASN A 42 7.99 18.35 1.29
N ASP A 43 7.18 17.70 2.15
CA ASP A 43 5.70 17.64 2.04
C ASP A 43 5.17 16.88 0.81
N ILE A 44 6.05 16.30 0.00
CA ILE A 44 5.67 15.46 -1.15
C ILE A 44 5.70 13.99 -0.71
N PRO A 45 4.57 13.26 -0.81
CA PRO A 45 4.56 11.83 -0.56
C PRO A 45 5.49 11.16 -1.57
N GLN A 46 6.37 10.31 -1.06
CA GLN A 46 7.22 9.44 -1.86
C GLN A 46 6.46 8.15 -2.09
N ARG A 47 6.56 7.66 -3.32
CA ARG A 47 6.00 6.38 -3.67
C ARG A 47 6.68 5.31 -2.81
N PRO A 48 5.91 4.41 -2.17
CA PRO A 48 6.51 3.32 -1.42
C PRO A 48 7.34 2.45 -2.37
N ASP A 49 8.57 2.18 -1.99
CA ASP A 49 9.39 1.15 -2.64
C ASP A 49 8.76 -0.22 -2.39
N MET A 50 8.98 -1.15 -3.32
CA MET A 50 8.45 -2.49 -3.13
C MET A 50 9.21 -3.20 -2.00
N PRO A 51 8.51 -3.96 -1.16
CA PRO A 51 9.17 -4.83 -0.19
C PRO A 51 10.11 -5.78 -0.93
N GLU A 52 11.40 -5.76 -0.58
CA GLU A 52 12.42 -6.64 -1.18
C GLU A 52 12.17 -8.12 -0.83
N ASP A 53 11.52 -8.36 0.32
CA ASP A 53 11.25 -9.70 0.88
C ASP A 53 9.83 -10.24 0.57
N PHE A 54 8.99 -9.51 -0.17
CA PHE A 54 7.61 -9.95 -0.45
C PHE A 54 7.30 -9.93 -1.94
N ASP A 55 7.17 -11.13 -2.53
CA ASP A 55 6.91 -11.26 -3.97
C ASP A 55 5.43 -11.02 -4.28
N LEU A 56 5.15 -9.86 -4.89
CA LEU A 56 3.79 -9.48 -5.27
C LEU A 56 3.54 -9.81 -6.72
N ASP A 57 2.42 -10.49 -6.97
CA ASP A 57 1.88 -10.62 -8.32
C ASP A 57 1.78 -9.25 -9.00
N ARG A 58 2.04 -9.24 -10.30
CA ARG A 58 1.98 -8.03 -11.13
C ARG A 58 0.65 -7.27 -10.98
N THR A 59 -0.45 -8.00 -10.84
CA THR A 59 -1.80 -7.43 -10.66
C THR A 59 -1.92 -6.68 -9.34
N THR A 60 -1.52 -7.30 -8.23
CA THR A 60 -1.55 -6.68 -6.89
C THR A 60 -0.61 -5.47 -6.83
N ARG A 61 0.59 -5.61 -7.41
CA ARG A 61 1.54 -4.51 -7.56
C ARG A 61 0.91 -3.31 -8.28
N LEU A 62 0.26 -3.53 -9.41
CA LEU A 62 -0.42 -2.48 -10.16
C LEU A 62 -1.55 -1.84 -9.33
N ALA A 63 -2.34 -2.64 -8.62
CA ALA A 63 -3.41 -2.15 -7.77
C ALA A 63 -2.89 -1.22 -6.66
N ILE A 64 -1.78 -1.59 -5.99
CA ILE A 64 -1.13 -0.75 -4.97
C ILE A 64 -0.65 0.58 -5.56
N MET A 65 -0.08 0.54 -6.77
CA MET A 65 0.39 1.75 -7.46
C MET A 65 -0.76 2.68 -7.85
N VAL A 66 -1.91 2.12 -8.22
CA VAL A 66 -3.14 2.88 -8.49
C VAL A 66 -3.67 3.47 -7.19
N ALA A 67 -3.76 2.68 -6.12
CA ALA A 67 -4.20 3.14 -4.80
C ALA A 67 -3.36 4.31 -4.28
N TYR A 68 -2.03 4.25 -4.44
CA TYR A 68 -1.14 5.36 -4.09
C TYR A 68 -1.49 6.63 -4.89
N ARG A 69 -1.69 6.49 -6.20
CA ARG A 69 -2.04 7.63 -7.05
C ARG A 69 -3.42 8.20 -6.71
N GLU A 70 -4.41 7.38 -6.38
CA GLU A 70 -5.73 7.87 -5.96
C GLU A 70 -5.68 8.59 -4.60
N ALA A 71 -4.81 8.16 -3.69
CA ALA A 71 -4.71 8.75 -2.35
C ALA A 71 -3.92 10.06 -2.32
N PHE A 72 -2.92 10.21 -3.19
CA PHE A 72 -1.93 11.30 -3.14
C PHE A 72 -1.90 12.18 -4.40
N SER A 73 -2.86 12.05 -5.32
CA SER A 73 -3.00 12.92 -6.50
C SER A 73 -3.87 14.14 -6.26
#